data_AF-A0A560WL36-F1
#
_entry.id   AF-A0A560WL36-F1
#
_cell.length_a   1.000
_cell.length_b   1.000
_cell.length_c   1.000
_cell.angle_alpha   90.00
_cell.angle_beta   90.00
_cell.angle_gamma   90.00
#
_symmetry.space_group_name_H-M   'P 1'
#
loop_
_entity.id
_entity.type
_entity.pdbx_description
1 polymer ?
#
loop_
_entity_poly.entity_id
_entity_poly.type
_entity_poly.pdbx_seq_one_letter_code
_entity_poly.pdbx_strand_id
1 'polypeptide(L)'
;MLSLFLMAAQAASVAPVPAQCTIIAQKSDRGQELVGSCEKSAVMLGLATEFESATNAATGSVVAVVKRDSETHVLLVRPTVDGEALFEDITASLAKQVGRSPDARLSGLSIALKDFSEGGVIGVSFTGVESKSESMQSGSLSVTTLIANEARRAALPQEKPRVVNVVAEGRGAERK
;
A
#
# COMPACT_ATOMS: atom_id res chain seq x y z
N MET A 1 -6.08 35.74 -54.73
CA MET A 1 -6.02 35.81 -53.26
C MET A 1 -7.00 34.78 -52.71
N LEU A 2 -6.51 33.61 -52.29
CA LEU A 2 -7.33 32.59 -51.64
C LEU A 2 -6.62 32.21 -50.34
N SER A 3 -7.06 32.81 -49.23
CA SER A 3 -6.54 32.49 -47.90
C SER A 3 -7.26 31.27 -47.36
N LEU A 4 -6.61 30.10 -47.41
CA LEU A 4 -7.02 28.92 -46.66
C LEU A 4 -6.64 29.13 -45.19
N PHE A 5 -7.63 29.37 -44.34
CA PHE A 5 -7.47 29.27 -42.89
C PHE A 5 -7.60 27.80 -42.47
N LEU A 6 -6.48 27.14 -42.17
CA LEU A 6 -6.48 25.87 -41.44
C LEU A 6 -6.80 26.16 -39.97
N MET A 7 -8.00 25.79 -39.52
CA MET A 7 -8.29 25.66 -38.09
C MET A 7 -7.73 24.34 -37.58
N ALA A 8 -6.65 24.41 -36.80
CA ALA A 8 -6.17 23.31 -35.99
C ALA A 8 -7.08 23.15 -34.76
N ALA A 9 -7.94 22.14 -34.76
CA ALA A 9 -8.68 21.73 -33.57
C ALA A 9 -7.67 21.10 -32.59
N GLN A 10 -7.34 21.83 -31.52
CA GLN A 10 -6.56 21.29 -30.41
C GLN A 10 -7.46 20.34 -29.61
N ALA A 11 -7.29 19.04 -29.80
CA ALA A 11 -7.84 18.05 -28.89
C ALA A 11 -7.08 18.17 -27.56
N ALA A 12 -7.68 18.86 -26.59
CA ALA A 12 -7.21 18.83 -25.22
C ALA A 12 -7.33 17.37 -24.73
N SER A 13 -6.21 16.66 -24.69
CA SER A 13 -6.17 15.34 -24.04
C SER A 13 -6.42 15.55 -22.56
N VAL A 14 -7.65 15.27 -22.13
CA VAL A 14 -7.97 15.18 -20.70
C VAL A 14 -7.23 13.95 -20.21
N ALA A 15 -6.13 14.15 -19.49
CA ALA A 15 -5.47 13.05 -18.80
C ALA A 15 -6.52 12.35 -17.93
N PRO A 16 -6.66 11.01 -18.00
CA PRO A 16 -7.64 10.30 -17.20
C PRO A 16 -7.41 10.60 -15.72
N VAL A 17 -8.45 11.06 -15.03
CA VAL A 17 -8.41 11.25 -13.58
C VAL A 17 -8.14 9.88 -12.96
N PRO A 18 -7.13 9.73 -12.08
CA PRO A 18 -6.86 8.45 -11.46
C PRO A 18 -8.07 8.00 -10.66
N ALA A 19 -8.43 6.72 -10.78
CA ALA A 19 -9.50 6.12 -9.98
C ALA A 19 -9.21 6.39 -8.49
N GLN A 20 -10.20 6.91 -7.76
CA GLN A 20 -10.01 7.31 -6.37
C GLN A 20 -10.47 6.21 -5.42
N CYS A 21 -9.67 5.97 -4.40
CA CYS A 21 -10.00 5.07 -3.30
C CYS A 21 -10.34 5.86 -2.03
N THR A 22 -11.16 5.24 -1.19
CA THR A 22 -11.59 5.75 0.12
C THR A 22 -11.63 4.61 1.13
N ILE A 23 -11.65 4.95 2.41
CA ILE A 23 -11.90 3.99 3.49
C ILE A 23 -13.17 4.41 4.23
N ILE A 24 -14.10 3.48 4.32
CA ILE A 24 -15.38 3.63 5.00
C ILE A 24 -15.27 2.90 6.33
N ALA A 25 -15.65 3.58 7.41
CA ALA A 25 -15.73 3.01 8.75
C ALA A 25 -17.19 2.84 9.16
N GLN A 26 -17.59 1.61 9.48
CA GLN A 26 -18.91 1.30 10.04
C GLN A 26 -18.78 0.91 11.51
N LYS A 27 -19.56 1.55 12.37
CA LYS A 27 -19.52 1.27 13.82
C LYS A 27 -20.22 -0.06 14.11
N SER A 28 -19.60 -0.89 14.94
CA SER A 28 -20.11 -2.18 15.42
C SER A 28 -19.88 -2.32 16.94
N ASP A 29 -20.45 -3.36 17.54
CA ASP A 29 -20.26 -3.68 18.97
C ASP A 29 -18.80 -4.05 19.32
N ARG A 30 -17.99 -4.40 18.31
CA ARG A 30 -16.58 -4.82 18.46
C ARG A 30 -15.58 -3.77 18.01
N GLY A 31 -16.02 -2.56 17.66
CA GLY A 31 -15.19 -1.49 17.11
C GLY A 31 -15.70 -0.98 15.76
N GLN A 32 -14.81 -0.45 14.94
CA GLN A 32 -15.11 0.04 13.59
C GLN A 32 -14.71 -1.01 12.56
N GLU A 33 -15.67 -1.47 11.75
CA GLU A 33 -15.40 -2.28 10.57
C GLU A 33 -14.97 -1.37 9.42
N LEU A 34 -13.80 -1.65 8.87
CA LEU A 34 -13.17 -0.83 7.85
C LEU A 34 -13.25 -1.53 6.49
N VAL A 35 -13.70 -0.78 5.48
CA VAL A 35 -13.77 -1.24 4.09
C VAL A 35 -13.05 -0.22 3.21
N GLY A 36 -12.04 -0.67 2.47
CA GLY A 36 -11.40 0.11 1.44
C GLY A 36 -12.18 -0.03 0.14
N SER A 37 -12.58 1.06 -0.49
CA SER A 37 -13.34 1.03 -1.75
C SER A 37 -12.62 1.88 -2.78
N CYS A 38 -12.51 1.36 -4.00
CA CYS A 38 -12.17 2.11 -5.20
C CYS A 38 -13.37 2.03 -6.17
N GLU A 39 -13.23 2.61 -7.37
CA GLU A 39 -14.34 2.76 -8.32
C GLU A 39 -15.10 1.46 -8.64
N LYS A 40 -14.37 0.35 -8.83
CA LYS A 40 -14.98 -0.92 -9.29
C LYS A 40 -15.10 -2.02 -8.25
N SER A 41 -14.44 -1.87 -7.10
CA SER A 41 -14.43 -2.93 -6.08
C SER A 41 -14.13 -2.39 -4.70
N ALA A 42 -14.42 -3.21 -3.69
CA ALA A 42 -14.13 -2.94 -2.30
C ALA A 42 -13.48 -4.16 -1.64
N VAL A 43 -12.67 -3.90 -0.63
CA VAL A 43 -11.91 -4.89 0.13
C VAL A 43 -12.11 -4.66 1.62
N MET A 44 -12.46 -5.72 2.35
CA MET A 44 -12.58 -5.68 3.80
C MET A 44 -11.18 -5.52 4.40
N LEU A 45 -10.98 -4.46 5.18
CA LEU A 45 -9.70 -4.19 5.84
C LEU A 45 -9.65 -4.80 7.24
N GLY A 46 -10.81 -5.07 7.84
CA GLY A 46 -10.95 -5.68 9.17
C GLY A 46 -11.47 -4.69 10.21
N LEU A 47 -11.36 -5.07 11.49
CA LEU A 47 -11.81 -4.25 12.61
C LEU A 47 -10.69 -3.30 13.10
N ALA A 48 -11.08 -2.17 13.67
CA ALA A 48 -10.20 -1.23 14.36
C ALA A 48 -10.92 -0.57 15.54
N THR A 49 -10.21 -0.27 16.63
CA THR A 49 -10.74 0.51 17.75
C THR A 49 -10.65 2.02 17.49
N GLU A 50 -9.61 2.43 16.76
CA GLU A 50 -9.36 3.81 16.32
C GLU A 50 -8.87 3.80 14.87
N PHE A 51 -9.20 4.86 14.12
CA PHE A 51 -8.87 5.00 12.72
C PHE A 51 -8.70 6.47 12.35
N GLU A 52 -7.63 6.76 11.62
CA GLU A 52 -7.39 8.02 10.94
C GLU A 52 -6.90 7.72 9.53
N SER A 53 -7.35 8.49 8.52
CA SER A 53 -6.96 8.27 7.13
C SER A 53 -6.64 9.56 6.40
N ALA A 54 -5.77 9.44 5.40
CA ALA A 54 -5.49 10.49 4.44
C ALA A 54 -5.57 9.94 3.02
N THR A 55 -6.10 10.74 2.10
CA THR A 55 -6.17 10.41 0.67
C THR A 55 -5.17 11.26 -0.10
N ASN A 56 -4.47 10.64 -1.03
CA ASN A 56 -3.61 11.33 -1.98
C ASN A 56 -4.32 11.41 -3.34
N ALA A 57 -4.81 12.59 -3.70
CA ALA A 57 -5.59 12.78 -4.93
C ALA A 57 -4.76 12.53 -6.21
N ALA A 58 -3.43 12.73 -6.15
CA ALA A 58 -2.55 12.54 -7.31
C ALA A 58 -2.39 11.05 -7.70
N THR A 59 -2.42 10.16 -6.71
CA THR A 59 -2.28 8.70 -6.91
C THR A 59 -3.61 7.95 -6.78
N GLY A 60 -4.68 8.63 -6.37
CA GLY A 60 -5.96 8.00 -6.04
C GLY A 60 -5.91 7.06 -4.84
N SER A 61 -4.78 7.00 -4.12
CA SER A 61 -4.56 6.06 -3.01
C SER A 61 -5.00 6.66 -1.69
N VAL A 62 -5.38 5.81 -0.74
CA VAL A 62 -5.73 6.18 0.63
C VAL A 62 -4.90 5.36 1.60
N VAL A 63 -4.34 6.02 2.60
CA VAL A 63 -3.64 5.37 3.71
C VAL A 63 -4.46 5.56 4.98
N ALA A 64 -4.45 4.55 5.85
CA ALA A 64 -5.04 4.62 7.16
C ALA A 64 -4.07 4.16 8.24
N VAL A 65 -4.03 4.91 9.34
CA VAL A 65 -3.45 4.48 10.60
C VAL A 65 -4.58 3.93 11.45
N VAL A 66 -4.48 2.68 11.86
CA VAL A 66 -5.52 2.00 12.65
C VAL A 66 -4.94 1.42 13.93
N LYS A 67 -5.76 1.42 14.98
CA LYS A 67 -5.47 0.74 16.24
C LYS A 67 -6.23 -0.58 16.30
N ARG A 68 -5.53 -1.69 16.50
CA ARG A 68 -6.08 -3.06 16.64
C ARG A 68 -5.44 -3.72 17.84
N ASP A 69 -6.23 -4.17 18.81
CA ASP A 69 -5.71 -4.89 19.99
C ASP A 69 -4.51 -4.21 20.67
N SER A 70 -4.52 -2.87 20.74
CA SER A 70 -3.44 -2.00 21.26
C SER A 70 -2.21 -1.82 20.34
N GLU A 71 -2.22 -2.35 19.13
CA GLU A 71 -1.16 -2.23 18.13
C GLU A 71 -1.54 -1.24 17.02
N THR A 72 -0.57 -0.46 16.58
CA THR A 72 -0.74 0.49 15.47
C THR A 72 -0.38 -0.20 14.15
N HIS A 73 -1.32 -0.21 13.21
CA HIS A 73 -1.12 -0.69 11.84
C HIS A 73 -1.26 0.47 10.85
N VAL A 74 -0.56 0.36 9.73
CA VAL A 74 -0.72 1.28 8.59
C VAL A 74 -1.16 0.49 7.38
N LEU A 75 -2.36 0.81 6.91
CA LEU A 75 -3.06 0.15 5.81
C LEU A 75 -3.01 1.06 4.59
N LEU A 76 -2.68 0.51 3.44
CA LEU A 76 -2.69 1.21 2.16
C LEU A 76 -3.74 0.57 1.25
N VAL A 77 -4.62 1.38 0.67
CA VAL A 77 -5.54 0.98 -0.38
C VAL A 77 -5.28 1.84 -1.59
N ARG A 78 -5.06 1.20 -2.74
CA ARG A 78 -4.71 1.89 -3.98
C ARG A 78 -5.46 1.30 -5.18
N PRO A 79 -5.73 2.11 -6.21
CA PRO A 79 -6.36 1.61 -7.42
C PRO A 79 -5.34 0.77 -8.22
N THR A 80 -5.80 -0.34 -8.78
CA THR A 80 -5.09 -1.00 -9.89
C THR A 80 -5.31 -0.21 -11.18
N VAL A 81 -4.61 -0.59 -12.26
CA VAL A 81 -4.82 0.00 -13.60
C VAL A 81 -6.25 -0.13 -14.09
N ASP A 82 -6.97 -1.16 -13.62
CA ASP A 82 -8.36 -1.43 -13.99
C ASP A 82 -9.36 -0.73 -13.06
N GLY A 83 -8.90 -0.02 -12.02
CA GLY A 83 -9.75 0.65 -11.03
C GLY A 83 -10.23 -0.25 -9.88
N GLU A 84 -9.63 -1.44 -9.74
CA GLU A 84 -9.89 -2.34 -8.61
C GLU A 84 -9.13 -1.90 -7.35
N ALA A 85 -9.63 -2.29 -6.17
CA ALA A 85 -9.01 -1.97 -4.90
C ALA A 85 -7.94 -3.01 -4.56
N LEU A 86 -6.69 -2.57 -4.51
CA LEU A 86 -5.61 -3.34 -3.95
C LEU A 86 -5.34 -2.90 -2.51
N PHE A 87 -5.29 -3.87 -1.60
CA PHE A 87 -4.99 -3.66 -0.19
C PHE A 87 -3.60 -4.20 0.17
N GLU A 88 -2.85 -3.39 0.93
CA GLU A 88 -1.56 -3.74 1.50
C GLU A 88 -1.48 -3.31 2.98
N ASP A 89 -1.04 -4.22 3.87
CA ASP A 89 -0.57 -3.84 5.21
C ASP A 89 0.93 -3.50 5.12
N ILE A 90 1.26 -2.21 5.24
CA ILE A 90 2.62 -1.69 5.09
C ILE A 90 3.33 -1.48 6.44
N THR A 91 2.73 -1.93 7.54
CA THR A 91 3.25 -1.78 8.91
C THR A 91 4.68 -2.29 9.03
N ALA A 92 4.93 -3.51 8.55
CA ALA A 92 6.25 -4.15 8.59
C ALA A 92 7.28 -3.41 7.71
N SER A 93 6.85 -2.90 6.56
CA SER A 93 7.71 -2.12 5.66
C SER A 93 8.14 -0.81 6.32
N LEU A 94 7.21 -0.12 6.99
CA LEU A 94 7.50 1.11 7.73
C LEU A 94 8.40 0.87 8.94
N ALA A 95 8.19 -0.21 9.69
CA ALA A 95 9.06 -0.60 10.80
C ALA A 95 10.51 -0.78 10.34
N LYS A 96 10.73 -1.42 9.18
CA LYS A 96 12.07 -1.55 8.59
C LYS A 96 12.71 -0.21 8.23
N GLN A 97 11.93 0.77 7.76
CA GLN A 97 12.47 2.09 7.37
C GLN A 97 13.06 2.87 8.56
N VAL A 98 12.58 2.59 9.78
CA VAL A 98 13.11 3.18 11.02
C VAL A 98 14.06 2.22 11.76
N GLY A 99 14.62 1.23 11.07
CA GLY A 99 15.59 0.29 11.62
C GLY A 99 15.02 -0.73 12.61
N ARG A 100 13.70 -0.93 12.64
CA ARG A 100 13.05 -1.90 13.54
C ARG A 100 12.82 -3.25 12.85
N SER A 101 12.75 -4.30 13.67
CA SER A 101 12.28 -5.61 13.22
C SER A 101 10.84 -5.50 12.70
N PRO A 102 10.46 -6.23 11.63
CA PRO A 102 9.07 -6.30 11.14
C PRO A 102 8.05 -6.61 12.24
N ASP A 103 8.45 -7.48 13.17
CA ASP A 103 7.60 -7.93 14.29
C ASP A 103 7.53 -6.91 15.44
N ALA A 104 8.42 -5.91 15.45
CA ALA A 104 8.45 -4.86 16.47
C ALA A 104 7.38 -3.77 16.24
N ARG A 105 6.71 -3.80 15.07
CA ARG A 105 5.57 -2.94 14.70
C ARG A 105 5.87 -1.44 14.88
N LEU A 106 4.82 -0.62 15.04
CA LEU A 106 4.90 0.84 15.05
C LEU A 106 4.55 1.47 16.41
N SER A 107 4.50 0.67 17.48
CA SER A 107 4.26 1.20 18.83
C SER A 107 5.34 2.21 19.23
N GLY A 108 4.93 3.38 19.74
CA GLY A 108 5.82 4.49 20.12
C GLY A 108 6.31 5.36 18.95
N LEU A 109 5.71 5.21 17.77
CA LEU A 109 6.00 6.01 16.58
C LEU A 109 4.79 6.89 16.21
N SER A 110 5.08 8.04 15.62
CA SER A 110 4.14 8.95 14.99
C SER A 110 4.15 8.71 13.48
N ILE A 111 2.96 8.72 12.87
CA ILE A 111 2.80 8.58 11.42
C ILE A 111 2.29 9.92 10.86
N ALA A 112 3.05 10.53 9.97
CA ALA A 112 2.72 11.81 9.36
C ALA A 112 1.78 11.60 8.15
N LEU A 113 0.47 11.53 8.42
CA LEU A 113 -0.56 11.36 7.38
C LEU A 113 -0.68 12.56 6.44
N LYS A 114 -0.32 13.76 6.90
CA LYS A 114 -0.37 14.98 6.09
C LYS A 114 0.56 14.90 4.87
N ASP A 115 1.79 14.45 5.07
CA ASP A 115 2.80 14.32 4.01
C ASP A 115 2.34 13.33 2.92
N PHE A 116 1.49 12.36 3.30
CA PHE A 116 0.90 11.44 2.34
C PHE A 116 -0.11 12.15 1.45
N SER A 117 -1.00 12.97 2.02
CA SER A 117 -2.02 13.68 1.23
C SER A 117 -1.41 14.62 0.19
N GLU A 118 -0.29 15.26 0.53
CA GLU A 118 0.39 16.25 -0.33
C GLU A 118 1.37 15.59 -1.32
N GLY A 119 2.21 14.66 -0.86
CA GLY A 119 3.34 14.12 -1.62
C GLY A 119 3.33 12.62 -1.86
N GLY A 120 2.36 11.88 -1.32
CA GLY A 120 2.31 10.41 -1.41
C GLY A 120 3.40 9.72 -0.58
N VAL A 121 3.94 10.41 0.42
CA VAL A 121 4.99 9.93 1.31
C VAL A 121 4.41 9.69 2.70
N ILE A 122 4.64 8.50 3.23
CA ILE A 122 4.24 8.14 4.59
C ILE A 122 5.46 8.28 5.47
N GLY A 123 5.53 9.38 6.23
CA GLY A 123 6.61 9.65 7.18
C GLY A 123 6.38 8.93 8.52
N VAL A 124 7.45 8.41 9.12
CA VAL A 124 7.44 7.78 10.44
C VAL A 124 8.53 8.38 11.31
N SER A 125 8.17 8.81 12.51
CA SER A 125 9.08 9.38 13.50
C SER A 125 8.79 8.84 14.89
N PHE A 126 9.71 9.02 15.85
CA PHE A 126 9.50 8.58 17.23
C PHE A 126 8.68 9.60 18.02
N THR A 127 7.74 9.14 18.86
CA THR A 127 7.00 10.02 19.78
C THR A 127 7.76 10.16 21.11
N GLY A 128 8.48 11.26 21.35
CA GLY A 128 8.99 11.58 22.69
C GLY A 128 10.18 12.56 22.78
N VAL A 129 10.18 13.37 23.84
CA VAL A 129 11.28 14.28 24.26
C VAL A 129 12.52 13.50 24.75
N GLU A 130 12.41 12.19 24.95
CA GLU A 130 13.50 11.25 25.25
C GLU A 130 14.26 10.76 24.00
N SER A 131 14.16 11.48 22.88
CA SER A 131 15.00 11.27 21.69
C SER A 131 16.46 11.74 21.90
N LYS A 132 16.99 11.61 23.13
CA LYS A 132 18.36 11.99 23.51
C LYS A 132 19.35 10.83 23.50
N SER A 133 18.95 9.65 23.04
CA SER A 133 19.87 8.53 22.83
C SER A 133 20.16 8.35 21.33
N GLU A 134 21.42 8.13 21.04
CA GLU A 134 22.08 8.24 19.75
C GLU A 134 21.37 7.51 18.59
N SER A 135 21.26 8.18 17.44
CA SER A 135 20.96 7.62 16.10
C SER A 135 19.53 7.10 15.80
N MET A 136 18.48 7.69 16.37
CA MET A 136 17.12 7.41 15.89
C MET A 136 16.91 7.95 14.45
N GLN A 137 16.86 7.04 13.47
CA GLN A 137 16.61 7.37 12.06
C GLN A 137 15.11 7.54 11.82
N SER A 138 14.69 8.73 11.38
CA SER A 138 13.37 8.92 10.77
C SER A 138 13.32 8.15 9.46
N GLY A 139 12.19 7.50 9.19
CA GLY A 139 11.97 6.69 8.01
C GLY A 139 10.83 7.26 7.17
N SER A 140 10.87 7.02 5.86
CA SER A 140 9.77 7.37 4.97
C SER A 140 9.53 6.29 3.93
N LEU A 141 8.27 6.13 3.55
CA LEU A 141 7.86 5.22 2.48
C LEU A 141 7.12 6.01 1.41
N SER A 142 7.66 6.02 0.20
CA SER A 142 7.02 6.65 -0.95
C SER A 142 6.09 5.66 -1.64
N VAL A 143 4.80 5.98 -1.71
CA VAL A 143 3.80 5.14 -2.38
C VAL A 143 4.03 5.12 -3.89
N THR A 144 4.51 6.22 -4.47
CA THR A 144 4.95 6.24 -5.88
C THR A 144 6.08 5.26 -6.13
N THR A 145 7.03 5.11 -5.19
CA THR A 145 8.11 4.12 -5.28
C THR A 145 7.60 2.69 -5.09
N LEU A 146 6.63 2.46 -4.20
CA LEU A 146 5.97 1.16 -4.04
C LEU A 146 5.29 0.72 -5.34
N ILE A 147 4.47 1.61 -5.93
CA ILE A 147 3.77 1.36 -7.20
C ILE A 147 4.77 1.05 -8.31
N ALA A 148 5.85 1.84 -8.43
CA ALA A 148 6.88 1.62 -9.45
C ALA A 148 7.60 0.28 -9.27
N ASN A 149 7.92 -0.10 -8.02
CA ASN A 149 8.56 -1.38 -7.72
C ASN A 149 7.66 -2.57 -8.02
N GLU A 150 6.36 -2.46 -7.76
CA GLU A 150 5.40 -3.51 -8.07
C GLU A 150 5.18 -3.65 -9.57
N ALA A 151 4.98 -2.54 -10.29
CA ALA A 151 4.93 -2.54 -11.75
C ALA A 151 6.17 -3.21 -12.36
N ARG A 152 7.36 -2.91 -11.80
CA ARG A 152 8.60 -3.57 -12.19
C ARG A 152 8.59 -5.08 -11.90
N ARG A 153 8.11 -5.50 -10.72
CA ARG A 153 8.00 -6.94 -10.37
C ARG A 153 7.01 -7.67 -11.26
N ALA A 154 5.85 -7.08 -11.55
CA ALA A 154 4.85 -7.64 -12.46
C ALA A 154 5.38 -7.77 -13.89
N ALA A 155 6.27 -6.86 -14.30
CA ALA A 155 6.95 -6.92 -15.59
C ALA A 155 8.09 -7.94 -15.67
N LEU A 156 8.56 -8.50 -14.54
CA LEU A 156 9.56 -9.57 -14.57
C LEU A 156 8.87 -10.89 -14.96
N PRO A 157 9.46 -11.67 -15.88
CA PRO A 157 8.93 -12.99 -16.20
C PRO A 157 8.93 -13.85 -14.93
N GLN A 158 7.75 -14.32 -14.51
CA GLN A 158 7.67 -15.22 -13.36
C GLN A 158 8.40 -16.51 -13.72
N GLU A 159 9.50 -16.81 -13.02
CA GLU A 159 10.21 -18.07 -13.16
C GLU A 159 9.21 -19.18 -12.80
N LYS A 160 8.79 -19.98 -13.79
CA LYS A 160 7.90 -21.11 -13.54
C LYS A 160 8.53 -22.01 -12.48
N PRO A 161 7.76 -22.53 -11.51
CA PRO A 161 8.28 -23.47 -10.52
C PRO A 161 9.04 -24.58 -11.24
N ARG A 162 10.32 -24.77 -10.92
CA ARG A 162 11.08 -25.89 -11.45
C ARG A 162 10.49 -27.15 -10.85
N VAL A 163 9.64 -27.84 -11.61
CA VAL A 163 9.11 -29.14 -11.23
C VAL A 163 10.28 -30.11 -11.22
N VAL A 164 10.79 -30.43 -10.04
CA VAL A 164 11.74 -31.52 -9.87
C VAL A 164 10.90 -32.80 -9.86
N ASN A 165 10.92 -33.54 -10.97
CA ASN A 165 10.41 -34.90 -10.99
C ASN A 165 11.32 -35.74 -10.08
N VAL A 166 10.88 -35.98 -8.86
CA VAL A 166 11.50 -36.98 -7.98
C VAL A 166 11.17 -38.34 -8.59
N VAL A 167 12.13 -38.90 -9.33
CA VAL A 167 12.07 -40.32 -9.73
C VAL A 167 12.21 -41.11 -8.44
N ALA A 168 11.09 -41.63 -7.95
CA ALA A 168 11.08 -42.68 -6.94
C ALA A 168 11.56 -43.98 -7.61
N GLU A 169 12.88 -44.14 -7.75
CA GLU A 169 13.45 -45.47 -8.01
C GLU A 169 13.28 -46.29 -6.72
N GLY A 170 12.20 -47.07 -6.72
CA GLY A 170 11.76 -47.91 -5.62
C GLY A 170 12.85 -48.88 -5.17
N ARG A 171 13.16 -48.81 -3.87
CA ARG A 171 13.68 -49.94 -3.12
C ARG A 171 12.59 -51.00 -2.98
N GLY A 172 12.78 -52.10 -3.69
CA GLY A 172 12.61 -53.47 -3.18
C GLY A 172 11.21 -54.08 -3.20
N ALA A 173 11.08 -55.22 -3.87
CA ALA A 173 10.90 -56.53 -3.22
C ALA A 173 10.61 -57.61 -4.26
N GLU A 174 11.55 -58.52 -4.51
CA GLU A 174 11.17 -59.89 -4.88
C GLU A 174 11.86 -60.86 -3.91
N ARG A 175 11.06 -61.29 -2.94
CA ARG A 175 11.20 -62.60 -2.29
C ARG A 175 10.44 -63.60 -3.17
N LYS A 176 11.13 -64.62 -3.69
CA LYS A 176 10.78 -66.03 -3.57
C LYS A 176 11.88 -66.91 -4.16
#